data_AF-A0AAU6RIT5-F1
#
_entry.id   AF-A0AAU6RIT5-F1
#
_cell.length_a   1.000
_cell.length_b   1.000
_cell.length_c   1.000
_cell.angle_alpha   90.00
_cell.angle_beta   90.00
_cell.angle_gamma   90.00
#
_symmetry.space_group_name_H-M   'P 1'
#
loop_
_entity.id
_entity.type
_entity.pdbx_description
1 polymer ?
#
loop_
_entity_poly.entity_id
_entity_poly.type
_entity_poly.pdbx_seq_one_letter_code
_entity_poly.pdbx_strand_id
1 'polypeptide(L)'
;MKNYVWILKSSLMNTAYKLRITTCVNPDECVLDYVSMIVKDLENYYSDTKVIIRGKKTVKSFFIESDIPLLIIQKNGIYLYTQIDNKISYQESTMNIKYKQYVKTGILPPLVAAVTDNADASLLIADCTMGLGNDLMLMARTLQRANFYAYEQNFYIHFAIKWSMNYYCNVINPELREAFNSINFVFGSIEQDDTLFDVIYVDCLYQNTVDTSNISALVNFLTGDKQDARSLLDNVVQRDAKLVLRAEYNSPLISQYPFEMNIRRNTITHYGILKK
;
A
#
# COMPACT_ATOMS: atom_id res chain seq x y z
N MET A 1 -1.50 -21.38 -5.73
CA MET A 1 -2.59 -20.54 -6.25
C MET A 1 -3.11 -19.73 -5.07
N LYS A 2 -2.88 -18.40 -5.04
CA LYS A 2 -3.45 -17.53 -4.00
C LYS A 2 -4.86 -17.14 -4.44
N ASN A 3 -5.83 -17.27 -3.54
CA ASN A 3 -7.22 -16.88 -3.79
C ASN A 3 -7.32 -15.36 -3.69
N TYR A 4 -7.50 -14.69 -4.82
CA TYR A 4 -7.88 -13.28 -4.83
C TYR A 4 -9.38 -13.21 -4.50
N VAL A 5 -9.72 -12.67 -3.33
CA VAL A 5 -11.11 -12.43 -2.93
C VAL A 5 -11.54 -11.11 -3.58
N TRP A 6 -12.50 -11.20 -4.51
CA TRP A 6 -13.04 -10.05 -5.22
C TRP A 6 -14.41 -9.71 -4.66
N ILE A 7 -14.58 -8.48 -4.19
CA ILE A 7 -15.88 -7.96 -3.80
C ILE A 7 -16.29 -6.95 -4.86
N LEU A 8 -17.12 -7.40 -5.79
CA LEU A 8 -17.58 -6.61 -6.93
C LEU A 8 -18.64 -5.59 -6.48
N LYS A 9 -18.33 -4.30 -6.55
CA LYS A 9 -19.37 -3.26 -6.67
C LYS A 9 -19.88 -3.22 -8.11
N SER A 10 -21.08 -3.74 -8.32
CA SER A 10 -21.81 -3.72 -9.59
C SER A 10 -22.55 -2.40 -9.88
N SER A 11 -22.19 -1.28 -9.25
CA SER A 11 -22.78 0.01 -9.61
C SER A 11 -21.82 1.17 -9.36
N LEU A 12 -21.51 1.91 -10.43
CA LEU A 12 -20.71 3.15 -10.54
C LEU A 12 -19.25 3.01 -11.03
N MET A 13 -18.99 2.39 -12.19
CA MET A 13 -17.78 2.69 -13.00
C MET A 13 -18.10 2.60 -14.49
N ASN A 14 -18.48 3.72 -15.10
CA ASN A 14 -18.78 3.77 -16.54
C ASN A 14 -17.53 3.98 -17.42
N THR A 15 -16.33 3.95 -16.83
CA THR A 15 -15.07 4.20 -17.55
C THR A 15 -13.99 3.26 -17.01
N ALA A 16 -13.37 2.48 -17.90
CA ALA A 16 -12.27 1.60 -17.56
C ALA A 16 -11.02 2.37 -17.11
N TYR A 17 -10.24 1.80 -16.19
CA TYR A 17 -8.94 2.34 -15.79
C TYR A 17 -7.96 2.30 -16.97
N LYS A 18 -7.49 3.46 -17.43
CA LYS A 18 -6.57 3.53 -18.56
C LYS A 18 -5.13 3.40 -18.08
N LEU A 19 -4.38 2.45 -18.65
CA LEU A 19 -2.99 2.23 -18.30
C LEU A 19 -2.15 1.90 -19.54
N ARG A 20 -0.98 2.52 -19.66
CA ARG A 20 0.04 2.11 -20.64
C ARG A 20 1.12 1.33 -19.93
N ILE A 21 1.61 0.26 -20.53
CA ILE A 21 2.70 -0.56 -20.00
C ILE A 21 3.87 -0.53 -20.97
N THR A 22 5.08 -0.30 -20.47
CA THR A 22 6.29 -0.43 -21.27
C THR A 22 7.46 -0.96 -20.43
N THR A 23 8.57 -1.25 -21.09
CA THR A 23 9.77 -1.80 -20.46
C THR A 23 10.90 -0.78 -20.41
N CYS A 24 12.08 -1.19 -19.94
CA CYS A 24 13.35 -0.53 -20.28
C CYS A 24 13.71 -0.74 -21.76
N VAL A 25 14.72 -0.01 -22.27
CA VAL A 25 15.11 -0.01 -23.69
C VAL A 25 15.55 -1.41 -24.15
N ASN A 26 16.27 -2.13 -23.29
CA ASN A 26 16.78 -3.47 -23.55
C ASN A 26 16.29 -4.40 -22.43
N PRO A 27 15.04 -4.89 -22.51
CA PRO A 27 14.49 -5.79 -21.51
C PRO A 27 15.18 -7.15 -21.58
N ASP A 28 15.40 -7.78 -20.42
CA ASP A 28 15.76 -9.20 -20.33
C ASP A 28 14.50 -10.04 -20.06
N GLU A 29 14.67 -11.36 -19.99
CA GLU A 29 13.60 -12.32 -19.77
C GLU A 29 12.80 -12.01 -18.49
N CYS A 30 13.47 -11.69 -17.39
CA CYS A 30 12.82 -11.30 -16.13
C CYS A 30 11.86 -10.12 -16.34
N VAL A 31 12.29 -9.06 -17.03
CA VAL A 31 11.42 -7.90 -17.33
C VAL A 31 10.21 -8.31 -18.19
N LEU A 32 10.39 -9.20 -19.16
CA LEU A 32 9.32 -9.67 -20.05
C LEU A 32 8.32 -10.59 -19.32
N ASP A 33 8.80 -11.43 -18.40
CA ASP A 33 7.97 -12.27 -17.55
C ASP A 33 7.07 -11.40 -16.66
N TYR A 34 7.62 -10.35 -16.06
CA TYR A 34 6.82 -9.39 -15.29
C TYR A 34 5.77 -8.68 -16.13
N VAL A 35 6.08 -8.29 -17.38
CA VAL A 35 5.05 -7.73 -18.28
C VAL A 35 3.91 -8.73 -18.47
N SER A 36 4.21 -10.00 -18.72
CA SER A 36 3.22 -11.05 -18.93
C SER A 36 2.36 -11.29 -17.68
N MET A 37 3.00 -11.36 -16.51
CA MET A 37 2.30 -11.53 -15.23
C MET A 37 1.39 -10.34 -14.90
N ILE A 38 1.85 -9.12 -15.15
CA ILE A 38 1.11 -7.88 -14.92
C ILE A 38 -0.10 -7.80 -15.85
N VAL A 39 0.08 -8.07 -17.14
CA VAL A 39 -1.01 -8.06 -18.12
C VAL A 39 -2.08 -9.08 -17.75
N LYS A 40 -1.68 -10.28 -17.33
CA LYS A 40 -2.62 -11.30 -16.84
C LYS A 40 -3.38 -10.86 -15.59
N ASP A 41 -2.70 -10.23 -14.64
CA ASP A 41 -3.35 -9.72 -13.42
C ASP A 41 -4.36 -8.61 -13.73
N LEU A 42 -4.10 -7.78 -14.74
CA LEU A 42 -5.00 -6.71 -15.20
C LEU A 42 -6.34 -7.21 -15.75
N GLU A 43 -6.43 -8.46 -16.20
CA GLU A 43 -7.69 -9.08 -16.63
C GLU A 43 -8.73 -9.12 -15.50
N ASN A 44 -8.28 -9.05 -14.24
CA ASN A 44 -9.17 -9.03 -13.08
C ASN A 44 -9.71 -7.63 -12.74
N TYR A 45 -9.30 -6.59 -13.49
CA TYR A 45 -9.74 -5.21 -13.27
C TYR A 45 -10.48 -4.71 -14.51
N TYR A 46 -11.45 -3.83 -14.31
CA TYR A 46 -12.07 -3.11 -15.42
C TYR A 46 -11.11 -2.05 -15.96
N SER A 47 -10.14 -2.48 -16.78
CA SER A 47 -9.04 -1.66 -17.30
C SER A 47 -8.96 -1.66 -18.83
N ASP A 48 -8.60 -0.52 -19.40
CA ASP A 48 -8.24 -0.34 -20.81
C ASP A 48 -6.71 -0.19 -20.87
N THR A 49 -6.04 -1.33 -21.00
CA THR A 49 -4.58 -1.41 -20.94
C THR A 49 -3.96 -1.56 -22.31
N LYS A 50 -2.90 -0.79 -22.58
CA LYS A 50 -2.09 -0.91 -23.79
C LYS A 50 -0.63 -1.17 -23.46
N VAL A 51 -0.10 -2.32 -23.92
CA VAL A 51 1.35 -2.55 -23.94
C VAL A 51 1.95 -1.79 -25.13
N ILE A 52 2.94 -0.94 -24.86
CA ILE A 52 3.62 -0.11 -25.86
C ILE A 52 5.11 -0.39 -25.89
N ILE A 53 5.69 -0.36 -27.09
CA ILE A 53 7.12 -0.56 -27.30
C ILE A 53 7.89 0.62 -26.69
N ARG A 54 8.91 0.30 -25.87
CA ARG A 54 9.75 1.33 -25.24
C ARG A 54 10.53 2.15 -26.26
N GLY A 55 11.25 1.47 -27.15
CA GLY A 55 12.19 2.11 -28.07
C GLY A 55 13.23 2.97 -27.34
N LYS A 56 13.73 4.04 -27.99
CA LYS A 56 14.61 5.04 -27.36
C LYS A 56 13.83 6.22 -26.76
N LYS A 57 12.52 6.07 -26.52
CA LYS A 57 11.66 7.13 -25.98
C LYS A 57 11.95 7.37 -24.50
N THR A 58 11.85 8.62 -24.07
CA THR A 58 11.91 9.02 -22.65
C THR A 58 10.51 8.99 -22.04
N VAL A 59 10.40 9.04 -20.71
CA VAL A 59 9.09 9.21 -20.04
C VAL A 59 8.40 10.46 -20.55
N LYS A 60 9.14 11.58 -20.64
CA LYS A 60 8.64 12.85 -21.19
C LYS A 60 8.00 12.69 -22.57
N SER A 61 8.62 11.95 -23.50
CA SER A 61 8.03 11.75 -24.83
C SER A 61 6.71 10.97 -24.81
N PHE A 62 6.52 10.04 -23.88
CA PHE A 62 5.24 9.32 -23.77
C PHE A 62 4.11 10.22 -23.26
N PHE A 63 4.42 11.19 -22.39
CA PHE A 63 3.43 12.13 -21.87
C PHE A 63 3.13 13.29 -22.83
N ILE A 64 4.03 13.62 -23.76
CA ILE A 64 3.70 14.56 -24.86
C ILE A 64 2.59 13.98 -25.77
N GLU A 65 2.57 12.66 -25.95
CA GLU A 65 1.61 11.98 -26.84
C GLU A 65 0.26 11.67 -26.17
N SER A 66 0.22 11.60 -24.84
CA SER A 66 -0.96 11.17 -24.08
C SER A 66 -0.75 11.33 -22.57
N ASP A 67 -1.77 11.79 -21.86
CA ASP A 67 -1.78 11.90 -20.39
C ASP A 67 -2.14 10.60 -19.64
N ILE A 68 -2.42 9.51 -20.37
CA ILE A 68 -2.69 8.20 -19.75
C ILE A 68 -1.48 7.74 -18.91
N PRO A 69 -1.66 7.32 -17.64
CA PRO A 69 -0.58 6.80 -16.80
C PRO A 69 0.24 5.69 -17.46
N LEU A 70 1.53 5.63 -17.12
CA LEU A 70 2.52 4.75 -17.73
C LEU A 70 3.25 3.93 -16.66
N LEU A 71 3.02 2.62 -16.65
CA LEU A 71 3.79 1.65 -15.87
C LEU A 71 5.04 1.23 -16.65
N ILE A 72 6.21 1.37 -16.03
CA ILE A 72 7.49 1.02 -16.63
C ILE A 72 8.13 -0.09 -15.81
N ILE A 73 8.36 -1.24 -16.44
CA ILE A 73 9.11 -2.36 -15.87
C ILE A 73 10.57 -2.21 -16.27
N GLN A 74 11.45 -2.07 -15.27
CA GLN A 74 12.88 -1.93 -15.44
C GLN A 74 13.60 -3.01 -14.63
N LYS A 75 14.88 -3.24 -14.95
CA LYS A 75 15.71 -4.23 -14.25
C LYS A 75 15.88 -3.94 -12.75
N ASN A 76 15.77 -2.67 -12.36
CA ASN A 76 15.91 -2.17 -11.01
C ASN A 76 14.57 -1.88 -10.30
N GLY A 77 13.43 -2.20 -10.93
CA GLY A 77 12.13 -2.00 -10.29
C GLY A 77 11.00 -1.70 -11.27
N ILE A 78 9.81 -1.56 -10.70
CA ILE A 78 8.58 -1.21 -11.41
C ILE A 78 8.13 0.16 -10.94
N TYR A 79 7.86 1.05 -11.89
CA TYR A 79 7.54 2.44 -11.63
C TYR A 79 6.29 2.85 -12.39
N LEU A 80 5.29 3.34 -11.67
CA LEU A 80 4.16 4.02 -12.27
C LEU A 80 4.48 5.50 -12.39
N TYR A 81 4.30 6.03 -13.60
CA TYR A 81 4.28 7.46 -13.85
C TYR A 81 2.85 7.89 -14.11
N THR A 82 2.38 8.88 -13.36
CA THR A 82 1.07 9.51 -13.60
C THR A 82 1.24 10.84 -14.33
N GLN A 83 2.42 11.45 -14.23
CA GLN A 83 2.90 12.62 -14.96
C GLN A 83 4.41 12.47 -15.21
N ILE A 84 5.03 13.43 -15.89
CA ILE A 84 6.46 13.38 -16.28
C ILE A 84 7.39 13.21 -15.06
N ASP A 85 7.08 13.90 -13.97
CA ASP A 85 7.84 13.99 -12.73
C ASP A 85 7.18 13.28 -11.54
N ASN A 86 5.93 12.84 -11.70
CA ASN A 86 5.21 12.08 -10.69
C ASN A 86 5.43 10.57 -10.87
N LYS A 87 6.25 9.99 -9.98
CA LYS A 87 6.65 8.57 -10.01
C LYS A 87 6.27 7.87 -8.70
N ILE A 88 5.53 6.76 -8.81
CA ILE A 88 5.09 5.92 -7.70
C ILE A 88 5.75 4.53 -7.85
N SER A 89 6.38 4.07 -6.76
CA SER A 89 6.97 2.74 -6.64
C SER A 89 7.24 2.46 -5.16
N TYR A 90 7.18 1.21 -4.75
CA TYR A 90 7.70 0.80 -3.45
C TYR A 90 9.18 1.13 -3.32
N GLN A 91 9.54 1.77 -2.21
CA GLN A 91 10.91 2.05 -1.82
C GLN A 91 11.03 1.77 -0.34
N GLU A 92 12.09 1.08 0.04
CA GLU A 92 12.43 0.93 1.46
C GLU A 92 12.71 2.31 2.05
N SER A 93 11.95 2.67 3.07
CA SER A 93 12.12 3.93 3.80
C SER A 93 12.75 3.66 5.18
N THR A 94 12.34 4.45 6.17
CA THR A 94 12.70 4.25 7.59
C THR A 94 12.27 2.91 8.16
N MET A 95 11.42 2.14 7.46
CA MET A 95 11.02 0.78 7.83
C MET A 95 12.24 -0.10 8.16
N ASN A 96 13.27 -0.11 7.31
CA ASN A 96 14.44 -0.97 7.50
C ASN A 96 15.26 -0.60 8.74
N ILE A 97 15.28 0.68 9.10
CA ILE A 97 15.95 1.15 10.33
C ILE A 97 15.19 0.60 11.54
N LYS A 98 13.87 0.72 11.55
CA LYS A 98 12.99 0.20 12.61
C LYS A 98 13.13 -1.32 12.77
N TYR A 99 13.14 -2.06 11.65
CA TYR A 99 13.31 -3.51 11.67
C TYR A 99 14.70 -3.93 12.18
N LYS A 100 15.78 -3.31 11.70
CA LYS A 100 17.15 -3.60 12.19
C LYS A 100 17.29 -3.31 13.68
N GLN A 101 16.65 -2.26 14.17
CA GLN A 101 16.62 -1.95 15.60
C GLN A 101 15.90 -3.05 16.38
N TYR A 102 14.74 -3.51 15.92
CA TYR A 102 14.03 -4.65 16.51
C TYR A 102 14.89 -5.91 16.58
N VAL A 103 15.54 -6.30 15.47
CA VAL A 103 16.43 -7.47 15.45
C VAL A 103 17.59 -7.32 16.44
N LYS A 104 18.12 -6.10 16.60
CA LYS A 104 19.23 -5.84 17.52
C LYS A 104 18.83 -5.84 19.00
N THR A 105 17.64 -5.30 19.33
CA THR A 105 17.27 -5.04 20.73
C THR A 105 16.16 -5.94 21.27
N GLY A 106 15.44 -6.66 20.40
CA GLY A 106 14.22 -7.40 20.74
C GLY A 106 13.01 -6.50 21.04
N ILE A 107 13.15 -5.16 20.97
CA ILE A 107 12.08 -4.23 21.28
C ILE A 107 11.23 -4.02 20.03
N LEU A 108 9.94 -4.32 20.12
CA LEU A 108 9.02 -4.16 18.99
C LEU A 108 8.97 -2.71 18.50
N PRO A 109 8.93 -2.49 17.16
CA PRO A 109 8.67 -1.18 16.62
C PRO A 109 7.34 -0.63 17.17
N PRO A 110 7.23 0.69 17.43
CA PRO A 110 6.04 1.28 18.06
C PRO A 110 4.70 0.93 17.37
N LEU A 111 4.68 0.88 16.03
CA LEU A 111 3.53 0.42 15.26
C LEU A 111 3.19 -1.03 15.62
N VAL A 112 4.17 -1.93 15.59
CA VAL A 112 3.96 -3.36 15.86
C VAL A 112 3.55 -3.58 17.31
N ALA A 113 4.14 -2.85 18.26
CA ALA A 113 3.75 -2.89 19.66
C ALA A 113 2.31 -2.41 19.89
N ALA A 114 1.80 -1.50 19.05
CA ALA A 114 0.40 -1.09 19.08
C ALA A 114 -0.52 -2.20 18.55
N VAL A 115 -0.07 -3.03 17.60
CA VAL A 115 -0.78 -4.19 17.06
C VAL A 115 -0.81 -5.35 18.05
N THR A 116 0.34 -5.74 18.61
CA THR A 116 0.49 -6.89 19.52
C THR A 116 1.71 -6.74 20.42
N ASP A 117 1.67 -7.33 21.60
CA ASP A 117 2.85 -7.51 22.48
C ASP A 117 3.59 -8.84 22.20
N ASN A 118 2.99 -9.74 21.43
CA ASN A 118 3.55 -11.03 21.03
C ASN A 118 3.82 -11.07 19.52
N ALA A 119 5.09 -11.08 19.14
CA ALA A 119 5.52 -11.15 17.74
C ALA A 119 5.23 -12.48 17.06
N ASP A 120 5.07 -13.56 17.84
CA ASP A 120 4.80 -14.92 17.35
C ASP A 120 3.30 -15.23 17.27
N ALA A 121 2.44 -14.26 17.60
CA ALA A 121 1.00 -14.40 17.48
C ALA A 121 0.61 -14.62 16.02
N SER A 122 -0.27 -15.61 15.79
CA SER A 122 -0.94 -15.73 14.49
C SER A 122 -2.15 -14.81 14.52
N LEU A 123 -2.07 -13.74 13.73
CA LEU A 123 -3.09 -12.70 13.66
C LEU A 123 -3.53 -12.53 12.21
N LEU A 124 -4.82 -12.27 12.02
CA LEU A 124 -5.37 -11.78 10.78
C LEU A 124 -5.51 -10.26 10.87
N ILE A 125 -4.73 -9.54 10.06
CA ILE A 125 -4.58 -8.08 10.18
C ILE A 125 -5.06 -7.41 8.89
N ALA A 126 -5.95 -6.42 9.01
CA ALA A 126 -6.29 -5.54 7.90
C ALA A 126 -5.47 -4.23 7.98
N ASP A 127 -4.79 -3.88 6.89
CA ASP A 127 -4.28 -2.52 6.65
C ASP A 127 -5.27 -1.82 5.71
N CYS A 128 -6.06 -0.90 6.25
CA CYS A 128 -7.13 -0.22 5.50
C CYS A 128 -6.63 0.92 4.60
N THR A 129 -5.34 1.25 4.70
CA THR A 129 -4.71 2.42 4.09
C THR A 129 -3.31 2.04 3.59
N MET A 130 -3.23 1.00 2.75
CA MET A 130 -1.95 0.43 2.33
C MET A 130 -0.94 1.50 1.86
N GLY A 131 -1.42 2.46 1.04
CA GLY A 131 -0.59 3.56 0.55
C GLY A 131 0.69 3.03 -0.08
N LEU A 132 1.86 3.47 0.43
CA LEU A 132 3.17 3.05 -0.08
C LEU A 132 3.68 1.71 0.49
N GLY A 133 2.93 1.02 1.34
CA GLY A 133 3.24 -0.33 1.83
C GLY A 133 4.40 -0.42 2.85
N ASN A 134 4.92 0.71 3.34
CA ASN A 134 6.06 0.71 4.27
C ASN A 134 5.70 0.20 5.68
N ASP A 135 4.55 0.62 6.22
CA ASP A 135 4.07 0.13 7.51
C ASP A 135 3.61 -1.32 7.41
N LEU A 136 2.91 -1.67 6.32
CA LEU A 136 2.56 -3.04 5.98
C LEU A 136 3.77 -3.98 5.95
N MET A 137 4.83 -3.61 5.22
CA MET A 137 6.05 -4.43 5.16
C MET A 137 6.77 -4.49 6.52
N LEU A 138 6.76 -3.41 7.32
CA LEU A 138 7.29 -3.45 8.68
C LEU A 138 6.56 -4.50 9.52
N MET A 139 5.22 -4.46 9.51
CA MET A 139 4.40 -5.40 10.25
C MET A 139 4.60 -6.84 9.74
N ALA A 140 4.56 -7.07 8.43
CA ALA A 140 4.73 -8.40 7.85
C ALA A 140 6.12 -9.00 8.09
N ARG A 141 7.17 -8.17 8.12
CA ARG A 141 8.54 -8.62 8.39
C ARG A 141 8.76 -8.93 9.88
N THR A 142 8.08 -8.23 10.78
CA THR A 142 8.17 -8.45 12.23
C THR A 142 7.25 -9.57 12.71
N LEU A 143 6.01 -9.64 12.21
CA LEU A 143 4.96 -10.60 12.61
C LEU A 143 4.87 -11.75 11.60
N GLN A 144 5.87 -12.63 11.59
CA GLN A 144 6.02 -13.66 10.55
C GLN A 144 4.92 -14.73 10.52
N ARG A 145 4.10 -14.82 11.59
CA ARG A 145 2.95 -15.73 11.70
C ARG A 145 1.60 -15.07 11.42
N ALA A 146 1.60 -13.77 11.16
CA ALA A 146 0.39 -13.02 10.81
C ALA A 146 0.13 -13.07 9.30
N ASN A 147 -1.15 -12.96 8.93
CA ASN A 147 -1.59 -12.76 7.56
C ASN A 147 -2.21 -11.37 7.43
N PHE A 148 -1.97 -10.72 6.30
CA PHE A 148 -2.34 -9.33 6.07
C PHE A 148 -3.33 -9.21 4.92
N TYR A 149 -4.29 -8.32 5.07
CA TYR A 149 -5.19 -7.87 4.02
C TYR A 149 -4.94 -6.37 3.84
N ALA A 150 -4.34 -6.01 2.71
CA ALA A 150 -3.93 -4.65 2.41
C ALA A 150 -4.92 -4.01 1.44
N TYR A 151 -5.78 -3.14 1.94
CA TYR A 151 -6.81 -2.47 1.16
C TYR A 151 -6.28 -1.15 0.59
N GLU A 152 -6.60 -0.90 -0.68
CA GLU A 152 -6.35 0.36 -1.36
C GLU A 152 -7.46 0.61 -2.40
N GLN A 153 -8.08 1.78 -2.33
CA GLN A 153 -9.20 2.15 -3.21
C GLN A 153 -8.74 2.82 -4.50
N ASN A 154 -7.54 3.39 -4.52
CA ASN A 154 -6.98 3.95 -5.73
C ASN A 154 -6.30 2.86 -6.56
N PHE A 155 -6.88 2.54 -7.73
CA PHE A 155 -6.40 1.47 -8.61
C PHE A 155 -4.90 1.61 -8.91
N TYR A 156 -4.45 2.82 -9.21
CA TYR A 156 -3.07 3.05 -9.62
C TYR A 156 -2.08 2.83 -8.47
N ILE A 157 -2.42 3.23 -7.26
CA ILE A 157 -1.60 2.98 -6.07
C ILE A 157 -1.59 1.50 -5.74
N HIS A 158 -2.78 0.89 -5.64
CA HIS A 158 -2.94 -0.53 -5.40
C HIS A 158 -2.05 -1.34 -6.33
N PHE A 159 -2.20 -1.08 -7.64
CA PHE A 159 -1.56 -1.84 -8.67
C PHE A 159 -0.05 -1.58 -8.73
N ALA A 160 0.38 -0.31 -8.66
CA ALA A 160 1.80 0.04 -8.69
C ALA A 160 2.56 -0.49 -7.47
N ILE A 161 1.98 -0.39 -6.27
CA ILE A 161 2.62 -0.81 -5.03
C ILE A 161 2.63 -2.33 -4.93
N LYS A 162 1.53 -3.03 -5.25
CA LYS A 162 1.51 -4.51 -5.35
C LYS A 162 2.65 -5.02 -6.23
N TRP A 163 2.78 -4.50 -7.45
CA TRP A 163 3.77 -5.01 -8.40
C TRP A 163 5.19 -4.55 -8.12
N SER A 164 5.40 -3.30 -7.70
CA SER A 164 6.73 -2.84 -7.30
C SER A 164 7.24 -3.54 -6.03
N MET A 165 6.37 -3.83 -5.05
CA MET A 165 6.70 -4.67 -3.90
C MET A 165 7.00 -6.11 -4.33
N ASN A 166 6.20 -6.67 -5.24
CA ASN A 166 6.45 -8.03 -5.75
C ASN A 166 7.82 -8.14 -6.41
N TYR A 167 8.15 -7.21 -7.32
CA TYR A 167 9.46 -7.18 -7.98
C TYR A 167 10.58 -6.98 -6.96
N TYR A 168 10.40 -6.05 -6.03
CA TYR A 168 11.37 -5.80 -4.98
C TYR A 168 11.64 -7.06 -4.15
N CYS A 169 10.61 -7.72 -3.62
CA CYS A 169 10.76 -8.85 -2.72
C CYS A 169 11.10 -10.17 -3.42
N ASN A 170 10.98 -10.27 -4.74
CA ASN A 170 11.32 -11.49 -5.48
C ASN A 170 12.62 -11.40 -6.27
N VAL A 171 13.01 -10.20 -6.71
CA VAL A 171 14.17 -9.97 -7.59
C VAL A 171 15.26 -9.17 -6.87
N ILE A 172 14.91 -8.05 -6.23
CA ILE A 172 15.90 -7.11 -5.67
C ILE A 172 16.37 -7.54 -4.29
N ASN A 173 15.43 -7.89 -3.40
CA ASN A 173 15.67 -8.34 -2.05
C ASN A 173 14.82 -9.58 -1.69
N PRO A 174 15.24 -10.79 -2.14
CA PRO A 174 14.52 -12.04 -1.89
C PRO A 174 14.34 -12.42 -0.42
N GLU A 175 15.09 -11.80 0.50
CA GLU A 175 14.95 -12.06 1.95
C GLU A 175 13.57 -11.64 2.49
N LEU A 176 12.88 -10.74 1.78
CA LEU A 176 11.54 -10.26 2.14
C LEU A 176 10.41 -11.09 1.55
N ARG A 177 10.72 -12.15 0.78
CA ARG A 177 9.71 -12.93 0.06
C ARG A 177 8.64 -13.53 0.98
N GLU A 178 9.03 -14.05 2.14
CA GLU A 178 8.07 -14.64 3.09
C GLU A 178 7.13 -13.57 3.68
N ALA A 179 7.67 -12.40 4.05
CA ALA A 179 6.86 -11.28 4.50
C ALA A 179 5.92 -10.76 3.40
N PHE A 180 6.39 -10.69 2.14
CA PHE A 180 5.51 -10.38 1.01
C PHE A 180 4.44 -11.46 0.81
N ASN A 181 4.77 -12.72 1.06
CA ASN A 181 3.86 -13.83 0.82
C ASN A 181 2.67 -13.88 1.78
N SER A 182 2.80 -13.35 2.99
CA SER A 182 1.71 -13.24 3.96
C SER A 182 0.72 -12.11 3.66
N ILE A 183 1.00 -11.27 2.65
CA ILE A 183 0.16 -10.13 2.27
C ILE A 183 -0.80 -10.52 1.14
N ASN A 184 -2.09 -10.26 1.38
CA ASN A 184 -3.17 -10.30 0.41
C ASN A 184 -3.52 -8.87 0.02
N PHE A 185 -3.19 -8.47 -1.21
CA PHE A 185 -3.50 -7.15 -1.74
C PHE A 185 -4.96 -7.12 -2.21
N VAL A 186 -5.76 -6.19 -1.68
CA VAL A 186 -7.19 -6.05 -1.98
C VAL A 186 -7.45 -4.69 -2.60
N PHE A 187 -7.90 -4.70 -3.86
CA PHE A 187 -8.36 -3.48 -4.50
C PHE A 187 -9.79 -3.16 -4.03
N GLY A 188 -9.96 -2.10 -3.26
CA GLY A 188 -11.24 -1.71 -2.69
C GLY A 188 -11.15 -1.21 -1.26
N SER A 189 -12.27 -1.26 -0.56
CA SER A 189 -12.42 -0.80 0.82
C SER A 189 -12.80 -1.97 1.71
N ILE A 190 -12.25 -1.99 2.93
CA ILE A 190 -12.66 -2.95 3.96
C ILE A 190 -14.17 -2.89 4.22
N GLU A 191 -14.86 -1.77 3.99
CA GLU A 191 -16.32 -1.62 4.15
C GLU A 191 -17.14 -2.66 3.39
N GLN A 192 -16.56 -3.26 2.35
CA GLN A 192 -17.21 -4.25 1.51
C GLN A 192 -16.87 -5.68 1.94
N ASP A 193 -15.96 -5.85 2.89
CA ASP A 193 -15.43 -7.13 3.35
C ASP A 193 -16.03 -7.54 4.70
N ASP A 194 -16.56 -8.77 4.74
CA ASP A 194 -17.15 -9.41 5.90
C ASP A 194 -16.13 -10.26 6.70
N THR A 195 -14.86 -10.27 6.28
CA THR A 195 -13.79 -10.99 6.98
C THR A 195 -13.64 -10.45 8.41
N LEU A 196 -13.59 -11.37 9.37
CA LEU A 196 -13.33 -11.07 10.77
C LEU A 196 -11.82 -10.95 10.99
N PHE A 197 -11.36 -9.79 11.42
CA PHE A 197 -9.95 -9.50 11.68
C PHE A 197 -9.66 -9.46 13.17
N ASP A 198 -8.48 -9.92 13.57
CA ASP A 198 -8.01 -9.73 14.95
C ASP A 198 -7.61 -8.26 15.19
N VAL A 199 -6.98 -7.65 14.17
CA VAL A 199 -6.51 -6.26 14.22
C VAL A 199 -6.82 -5.53 12.91
N ILE A 200 -7.28 -4.29 13.04
CA ILE A 200 -7.46 -3.37 11.92
C ILE A 200 -6.57 -2.14 12.14
N TYR A 201 -5.70 -1.87 11.17
CA TYR A 201 -4.80 -0.73 11.12
C TYR A 201 -5.31 0.33 10.16
N VAL A 202 -5.22 1.60 10.58
CA VAL A 202 -5.63 2.76 9.78
C VAL A 202 -4.61 3.88 9.92
N ASP A 203 -4.13 4.42 8.81
CA ASP A 203 -3.28 5.61 8.69
C ASP A 203 -3.97 6.62 7.75
N CYS A 204 -4.92 7.38 8.29
CA CYS A 204 -5.57 8.43 7.51
C CYS A 204 -4.57 9.55 7.22
N LEU A 205 -4.08 9.64 5.99
CA LEU A 205 -3.20 10.72 5.53
C LEU A 205 -3.78 12.10 5.89
N TYR A 206 -3.13 12.80 6.83
CA TYR A 206 -3.54 14.14 7.25
C TYR A 206 -2.96 15.22 6.32
N GLN A 207 -3.71 16.31 6.08
CA GLN A 207 -3.37 17.36 5.11
C GLN A 207 -1.99 18.00 5.32
N ASN A 208 -1.57 18.21 6.57
CA ASN A 208 -0.30 18.89 6.88
C ASN A 208 0.95 18.01 6.73
N THR A 209 0.79 16.68 6.70
CA THR A 209 1.89 15.70 6.51
C THR A 209 2.36 15.59 5.06
N VAL A 210 1.58 16.13 4.13
CA VAL A 210 1.78 16.02 2.68
C VAL A 210 2.94 16.91 2.21
N ASP A 211 3.00 18.13 2.73
CA ASP A 211 3.93 19.17 2.26
C ASP A 211 5.40 18.89 2.64
N THR A 212 5.64 17.92 3.51
CA THR A 212 6.97 17.64 4.07
C THR A 212 7.51 16.24 3.76
N SER A 213 6.76 15.40 3.02
CA SER A 213 7.12 13.98 2.80
C SER A 213 7.35 13.63 1.32
N ASN A 214 8.09 12.54 1.07
CA ASN A 214 8.30 11.92 -0.26
C ASN A 214 6.99 11.38 -0.91
N ILE A 215 5.83 11.74 -0.37
CA ILE A 215 4.49 11.27 -0.74
C ILE A 215 3.75 12.34 -1.57
N SER A 216 4.36 13.51 -1.83
CA SER A 216 3.76 14.60 -2.63
C SER A 216 3.24 14.12 -4.00
N ALA A 217 4.00 13.26 -4.67
CA ALA A 217 3.61 12.55 -5.88
C ALA A 217 2.30 11.74 -5.73
N LEU A 218 2.18 10.99 -4.62
CA LEU A 218 0.99 10.23 -4.27
C LEU A 218 -0.19 11.16 -3.96
N VAL A 219 0.04 12.20 -3.18
CA VAL A 219 -1.03 13.08 -2.70
C VAL A 219 -1.58 13.95 -3.81
N ASN A 220 -0.72 14.48 -4.68
CA ASN A 220 -1.14 15.22 -5.88
C ASN A 220 -2.01 14.37 -6.80
N PHE A 221 -1.84 13.04 -6.78
CA PHE A 221 -2.63 12.11 -7.56
C PHE A 221 -3.91 11.65 -6.83
N LEU A 222 -3.86 11.55 -5.49
CA LEU A 222 -4.98 11.15 -4.63
C LEU A 222 -6.01 12.26 -4.36
N THR A 223 -5.74 13.51 -4.71
CA THR A 223 -6.65 14.64 -4.39
C THR A 223 -8.06 14.51 -4.99
N GLY A 224 -8.25 13.68 -6.02
CA GLY A 224 -9.57 13.34 -6.59
C GLY A 224 -10.27 12.13 -5.94
N ASP A 225 -9.52 11.21 -5.33
CA ASP A 225 -9.98 9.92 -4.79
C ASP A 225 -9.66 9.78 -3.30
N LYS A 226 -9.77 10.89 -2.53
CA LYS A 226 -9.51 10.82 -1.10
C LYS A 226 -10.57 9.94 -0.44
N GLN A 227 -10.13 8.81 0.12
CA GLN A 227 -10.94 8.06 1.08
C GLN A 227 -11.34 9.03 2.19
N ASP A 228 -12.64 9.13 2.43
CA ASP A 228 -13.14 9.89 3.56
C ASP A 228 -12.72 9.17 4.85
N ALA A 229 -11.72 9.75 5.52
CA ALA A 229 -11.18 9.23 6.77
C ALA A 229 -12.28 9.01 7.82
N ARG A 230 -13.33 9.85 7.84
CA ARG A 230 -14.45 9.68 8.77
C ARG A 230 -15.33 8.50 8.39
N SER A 231 -15.71 8.37 7.13
CA SER A 231 -16.49 7.20 6.66
C SER A 231 -15.79 5.88 6.98
N LEU A 232 -14.49 5.80 6.68
CA LEU A 232 -13.70 4.62 7.02
C LEU A 232 -13.70 4.35 8.52
N LEU A 233 -13.43 5.37 9.33
CA LEU A 233 -13.38 5.24 10.79
C LEU A 233 -14.74 4.84 11.37
N ASP A 234 -15.83 5.48 10.96
CA ASP A 234 -17.21 5.16 11.37
C ASP A 234 -17.56 3.69 11.09
N ASN A 235 -17.05 3.14 9.99
CA ASN A 235 -17.23 1.73 9.67
C ASN A 235 -16.34 0.80 10.51
N VAL A 236 -15.02 1.07 10.62
CA VAL A 236 -14.11 0.16 11.34
C VAL A 236 -14.33 0.19 12.85
N VAL A 237 -14.76 1.31 13.44
CA VAL A 237 -15.06 1.39 14.89
C VAL A 237 -16.24 0.53 15.31
N GLN A 238 -17.06 0.06 14.37
CA GLN A 238 -18.17 -0.85 14.64
C GLN A 238 -17.74 -2.33 14.61
N ARG A 239 -16.63 -2.67 13.94
CA ARG A 239 -16.15 -4.06 13.80
C ARG A 239 -15.61 -4.63 15.11
N ASP A 240 -15.85 -5.91 15.35
CA ASP A 240 -15.34 -6.64 16.52
C ASP A 240 -13.86 -7.03 16.34
N ALA A 241 -12.99 -6.03 16.37
CA ALA A 241 -11.54 -6.17 16.19
C ALA A 241 -10.81 -5.12 17.04
N LYS A 242 -9.56 -5.40 17.40
CA LYS A 242 -8.68 -4.37 17.93
C LYS A 242 -8.36 -3.36 16.83
N LEU A 243 -8.48 -2.08 17.11
CA LEU A 243 -8.18 -1.03 16.14
C LEU A 243 -6.92 -0.28 16.53
N VAL A 244 -6.06 -0.03 15.54
CA VAL A 244 -4.84 0.77 15.67
C VAL A 244 -4.91 1.92 14.69
N LEU A 245 -5.07 3.13 15.21
CA LEU A 245 -5.09 4.36 14.43
C LEU A 245 -3.73 5.06 14.51
N ARG A 246 -3.04 5.21 13.38
CA ARG A 246 -1.90 6.12 13.26
C ARG A 246 -2.41 7.53 13.02
N ALA A 247 -1.97 8.47 13.87
CA ALA A 247 -2.38 9.87 13.78
C ALA A 247 -1.32 10.80 14.38
N GLU A 248 -1.34 12.07 13.97
CA GLU A 248 -0.60 13.13 14.66
C GLU A 248 -1.22 13.43 16.02
N TYR A 249 -0.42 13.90 16.99
CA TYR A 249 -0.89 14.19 18.36
C TYR A 249 -2.15 15.07 18.41
N ASN A 250 -2.23 16.08 17.54
CA ASN A 250 -3.34 17.04 17.50
C ASN A 250 -4.42 16.67 16.47
N SER A 251 -4.42 15.45 15.94
CA SER A 251 -5.40 15.03 14.94
C SER A 251 -6.82 15.06 15.54
N PRO A 252 -7.79 15.74 14.90
CA PRO A 252 -9.19 15.72 15.33
C PRO A 252 -9.79 14.30 15.37
N LEU A 253 -9.23 13.36 14.59
CA LEU A 253 -9.67 11.96 14.58
C LEU A 253 -9.43 11.28 15.94
N ILE A 254 -8.50 11.79 16.76
CA ILE A 254 -8.24 11.23 18.08
C ILE A 254 -9.33 11.62 19.07
N SER A 255 -9.78 12.89 19.06
CA SER A 255 -10.79 13.36 20.02
C SER A 255 -12.21 12.97 19.64
N GLN A 256 -12.44 12.60 18.38
CA GLN A 256 -13.76 12.23 17.85
C GLN A 256 -14.11 10.75 18.06
N TYR A 257 -13.13 9.89 18.29
CA TYR A 257 -13.29 8.44 18.40
C TYR A 257 -12.70 7.92 19.71
N PRO A 258 -13.15 6.77 20.25
CA PRO A 258 -12.81 6.32 21.60
C PRO A 258 -11.40 5.68 21.72
N PHE A 259 -10.42 6.12 20.95
CA PHE A 259 -9.06 5.58 20.98
C PHE A 259 -8.30 6.02 22.23
N GLU A 260 -7.65 5.07 22.91
CA GLU A 260 -6.67 5.36 23.95
C GLU A 260 -5.31 5.65 23.28
N MET A 261 -4.79 6.87 23.45
CA MET A 261 -3.56 7.28 22.78
C MET A 261 -2.31 6.82 23.52
N ASN A 262 -1.44 6.12 22.80
CA ASN A 262 -0.06 5.92 23.21
C ASN A 262 0.78 7.15 22.80
N ILE A 263 0.77 8.18 23.66
CA ILE A 263 1.53 9.41 23.43
C ILE A 263 3.01 9.14 23.71
N ARG A 264 3.84 9.36 22.69
CA ARG A 264 5.28 9.12 22.73
C ARG A 264 6.00 10.45 22.73
N ARG A 265 6.94 10.65 23.65
CA ARG A 265 7.73 11.88 23.71
C ARG A 265 8.60 12.00 22.45
N ASN A 266 8.75 13.22 21.93
CA ASN A 266 9.65 13.58 20.82
C ASN A 266 9.34 12.90 19.47
N THR A 267 8.07 12.59 19.18
CA THR A 267 7.65 12.14 17.85
C THR A 267 6.39 12.85 17.41
N ILE A 268 6.23 13.03 16.10
CA ILE A 268 5.03 13.64 15.49
C ILE A 268 3.91 12.61 15.34
N THR A 269 4.29 11.33 15.15
CA THR A 269 3.35 10.23 14.89
C THR A 269 3.07 9.42 16.14
N HIS A 270 1.79 9.22 16.42
CA HIS A 270 1.27 8.48 17.56
C HIS A 270 0.33 7.37 17.10
N TYR A 271 0.03 6.45 18.01
CA TYR A 271 -0.90 5.35 17.78
C TYR A 271 -2.00 5.37 18.84
N GLY A 272 -3.24 5.51 18.38
CA GLY A 272 -4.44 5.28 19.17
C GLY A 272 -4.84 3.82 19.12
N ILE A 273 -5.25 3.27 20.26
CA ILE A 273 -5.68 1.87 20.38
C ILE A 273 -7.11 1.83 20.88
N LEU A 274 -7.99 1.14 20.16
CA LEU A 274 -9.31 0.74 20.66
C LEU A 274 -9.30 -0.78 20.83
N LYS A 275 -9.47 -1.24 22.07
CA LYS A 275 -9.65 -2.65 22.38
C LYS A 275 -11.14 -2.95 22.45
N LYS A 276 -11.55 -4.10 21.95
CA LYS A 276 -12.89 -4.64 22.07
C LYS A 276 -12.83 -5.97 22.81
#